data_AF-A0A3B9Q0K4-F1
#
_entry.id   AF-A0A3B9Q0K4-F1
#
_cell.length_a   1.000
_cell.length_b   1.000
_cell.length_c   1.000
_cell.angle_alpha   90.00
_cell.angle_beta   90.00
_cell.angle_gamma   90.00
#
_symmetry.space_group_name_H-M   'P 1'
#
loop_
_entity.id
_entity.type
_entity.pdbx_description
1 polymer ?
#
loop_
_entity_poly.entity_id
_entity_poly.type
_entity_poly.pdbx_seq_one_letter_code
_entity_poly.pdbx_strand_id
1 'polypeptide(L)'
;MLNGFNLNIDSQLVLRFLGVFSIIIGIVGMSGLWKRWYFRSQRNTVYGYPLLGVTCILGSFEKEVQAALGGREWLVVVIYAILLGGALLISYSPPQVLKPRFVKRIEQEPHWVYEKMVKEVMSDKPWGQNAKNRTALEKWIKEIKKKGK
;
A
#
# COMPACT_ATOMS: atom_id res chain seq x y z
N MET A 1 -12.94 -7.84 40.17
CA MET A 1 -11.48 -7.87 39.92
C MET A 1 -11.27 -8.53 38.57
N LEU A 2 -11.07 -7.73 37.52
CA LEU A 2 -10.76 -8.24 36.19
C LEU A 2 -9.28 -8.66 36.21
N ASN A 3 -9.03 -9.96 36.14
CA ASN A 3 -7.69 -10.52 36.00
C ASN A 3 -7.04 -9.87 34.79
N GLY A 4 -5.99 -9.09 35.06
CA GLY A 4 -5.17 -8.46 34.05
C GLY A 4 -4.64 -9.53 33.12
N PHE A 5 -5.08 -9.46 31.87
CA PHE A 5 -4.57 -10.26 30.78
C PHE A 5 -3.12 -9.78 30.54
N ASN A 6 -2.17 -10.34 31.30
CA ASN A 6 -0.74 -10.11 31.12
C ASN A 6 -0.31 -10.87 29.87
N LEU A 7 -0.67 -10.29 28.74
CA LEU A 7 -0.17 -10.66 27.43
C LEU A 7 1.31 -10.26 27.42
N ASN A 8 2.17 -11.19 27.86
CA ASN A 8 3.62 -11.12 27.70
C ASN A 8 3.93 -11.29 26.21
N ILE A 9 3.51 -10.30 25.43
CA ILE A 9 3.68 -10.33 23.99
C ILE A 9 5.11 -9.91 23.76
N ASP A 10 5.90 -10.90 23.34
CA ASP A 10 7.24 -10.68 22.84
C ASP A 10 7.18 -9.59 21.76
N SER A 11 7.79 -8.44 22.05
CA SER A 11 7.75 -7.26 21.20
C SER A 11 8.33 -7.56 19.82
N GLN A 12 9.24 -8.54 19.72
CA GLN A 12 9.81 -9.00 18.46
C GLN A 12 8.76 -9.76 17.63
N LEU A 13 7.92 -10.57 18.27
CA LEU A 13 6.85 -11.31 17.61
C LEU A 13 5.80 -10.34 17.05
N VAL A 14 5.44 -9.28 17.79
CA VAL A 14 4.55 -8.22 17.30
C VAL A 14 5.12 -7.53 16.08
N LEU A 15 6.39 -7.12 16.13
CA LEU A 15 7.05 -6.44 15.02
C LEU A 15 7.08 -7.32 13.76
N ARG A 16 7.30 -8.64 13.92
CA ARG A 16 7.23 -9.60 12.80
C ARG A 16 5.83 -9.71 12.21
N PHE A 17 4.82 -9.90 13.06
CA PHE A 17 3.43 -9.99 12.61
C PHE A 17 2.98 -8.68 11.94
N LEU A 18 3.27 -7.54 12.56
CA LEU A 18 2.96 -6.22 12.02
C LEU A 18 3.67 -5.99 10.68
N GLY A 19 4.93 -6.41 10.58
CA GLY A 19 5.73 -6.28 9.37
C GLY A 19 5.19 -7.11 8.21
N VAL A 20 4.95 -8.41 8.44
CA VAL A 20 4.37 -9.32 7.45
C VAL A 20 2.97 -8.84 7.04
N PHE A 21 2.14 -8.47 8.01
CA PHE A 21 0.79 -7.96 7.76
C PHE A 21 0.82 -6.68 6.91
N SER A 22 1.73 -5.75 7.20
CA SER A 22 1.90 -4.52 6.42
C SER A 22 2.32 -4.81 4.97
N ILE A 23 3.22 -5.77 4.74
CA ILE A 23 3.60 -6.18 3.38
C ILE A 23 2.42 -6.78 2.63
N ILE A 24 1.70 -7.72 3.26
CA ILE A 24 0.54 -8.39 2.65
C ILE A 24 -0.53 -7.34 2.30
N ILE A 25 -0.85 -6.47 3.25
CA ILE A 25 -1.80 -5.38 3.05
C ILE A 25 -1.34 -4.46 1.93
N GLY A 26 -0.07 -4.06 1.91
CA GLY A 26 0.49 -3.25 0.83
C GLY A 26 0.30 -3.91 -0.54
N ILE A 27 0.63 -5.19 -0.68
CA ILE A 27 0.47 -5.95 -1.92
C ILE A 27 -1.00 -6.06 -2.33
N VAL A 28 -1.89 -6.42 -1.40
CA VAL A 28 -3.32 -6.52 -1.66
C VAL A 28 -3.92 -5.18 -2.05
N GLY A 29 -3.49 -4.08 -1.42
CA GLY A 29 -3.90 -2.73 -1.81
C GLY A 29 -3.39 -2.34 -3.19
N MET A 30 -2.12 -2.60 -3.48
CA MET A 30 -1.50 -2.35 -4.78
C MET A 30 -2.22 -3.12 -5.90
N SER A 31 -2.65 -4.35 -5.63
CA SER A 31 -3.35 -5.18 -6.61
C SER A 31 -4.72 -4.62 -7.04
N GLY A 32 -5.26 -3.64 -6.31
CA GLY A 32 -6.58 -3.06 -6.60
C GLY A 32 -7.74 -4.05 -6.46
N LEU A 33 -7.51 -5.23 -5.88
CA LEU A 33 -8.55 -6.23 -5.61
C LEU A 33 -9.62 -5.65 -4.68
N TRP A 34 -9.23 -4.77 -3.76
CA TRP A 34 -10.15 -4.17 -2.80
C TRP A 34 -10.64 -2.79 -3.25
N LYS A 35 -11.77 -2.77 -3.97
CA LYS A 35 -12.37 -1.57 -4.59
C LYS A 35 -12.50 -0.39 -3.63
N ARG A 36 -13.05 -0.62 -2.43
CA ARG A 36 -13.24 0.43 -1.42
C ARG A 36 -11.93 0.98 -0.91
N TRP A 37 -10.92 0.14 -0.76
CA TRP A 37 -9.64 0.55 -0.17
C TRP A 37 -8.79 1.31 -1.18
N TYR A 38 -8.76 0.91 -2.45
CA TYR A 38 -8.09 1.64 -3.53
C TYR A 38 -8.66 3.05 -3.77
N PHE A 39 -9.98 3.21 -3.70
CA PHE A 39 -10.64 4.51 -3.94
C PHE A 39 -10.74 5.39 -2.69
N ARG A 40 -10.72 4.81 -1.47
CA ARG A 40 -10.84 5.53 -0.20
C ARG A 40 -9.50 5.88 0.43
N SER A 41 -8.54 4.96 0.41
CA SER A 41 -7.17 5.26 0.85
C SER A 41 -6.50 6.03 -0.28
N GLN A 42 -5.89 7.17 0.06
CA GLN A 42 -5.14 7.98 -0.90
C GLN A 42 -4.23 7.05 -1.72
N ARG A 43 -4.41 7.10 -3.04
CA ARG A 43 -3.82 6.22 -4.06
C ARG A 43 -2.34 5.92 -3.83
N ASN A 44 -1.63 6.86 -3.20
CA ASN A 44 -0.20 6.86 -3.03
C ASN A 44 0.26 6.21 -1.71
N THR A 45 -0.52 6.28 -0.63
CA THR A 45 -0.13 5.78 0.71
C THR A 45 0.05 4.26 0.74
N VAL A 46 -0.67 3.55 -0.13
CA VAL A 46 -0.65 2.08 -0.17
C VAL A 46 0.73 1.53 -0.54
N TYR A 47 1.51 2.28 -1.31
CA TYR A 47 2.84 1.87 -1.79
C TYR A 47 3.92 1.94 -0.71
N GLY A 48 3.68 2.65 0.41
CA GLY A 48 4.63 2.71 1.53
C GLY A 48 4.54 1.54 2.50
N TYR A 49 3.39 0.86 2.58
CA TYR A 49 3.19 -0.25 3.52
C TYR A 49 4.20 -1.40 3.37
N PRO A 50 4.62 -1.81 2.16
CA PRO A 50 5.66 -2.82 2.02
C PRO A 50 6.99 -2.39 2.67
N LEU A 51 7.38 -1.12 2.49
CA LEU A 51 8.63 -0.60 3.03
C LEU A 51 8.55 -0.42 4.56
N LEU A 52 7.41 0.03 5.07
CA LEU A 52 7.12 0.05 6.51
C LEU A 52 7.15 -1.36 7.11
N GLY A 53 6.62 -2.34 6.38
CA GLY A 53 6.64 -3.73 6.82
C GLY A 53 8.05 -4.30 6.90
N VAL A 54 8.91 -4.01 5.91
CA VAL A 54 10.34 -4.34 5.94
C VAL A 54 11.03 -3.67 7.14
N THR A 55 10.71 -2.41 7.42
CA THR A 55 11.24 -1.66 8.57
C THR A 55 10.88 -2.35 9.90
N CYS A 56 9.63 -2.81 10.05
CA CYS A 56 9.19 -3.53 11.24
C CYS A 56 9.88 -4.90 11.38
N ILE A 57 10.03 -5.64 10.28
CA ILE A 57 10.74 -6.93 10.29
C ILE A 57 12.20 -6.72 10.70
N LEU A 58 12.89 -5.75 10.10
CA LEU A 58 14.27 -5.42 10.48
C LEU A 58 14.35 -5.03 11.96
N GLY A 59 13.40 -4.23 12.46
CA GLY A 59 13.27 -3.90 13.89
C GLY A 59 13.19 -5.13 14.80
N SER A 60 12.57 -6.22 14.34
CA SER A 60 12.53 -7.47 15.09
C SER A 60 13.85 -8.25 15.14
N PHE A 61 14.84 -7.84 14.34
CA PHE A 61 16.17 -8.45 14.24
C PHE A 61 17.28 -7.42 14.51
N GLU A 62 16.99 -6.41 15.36
CA GLU A 62 17.90 -5.30 15.61
C GLU A 62 19.30 -5.77 16.06
N LYS A 63 19.36 -6.79 16.92
CA LYS A 63 20.63 -7.34 17.43
C LYS A 63 21.46 -8.00 16.32
N GLU A 64 20.80 -8.74 15.43
CA GLU A 64 21.42 -9.40 14.29
C GLU A 64 21.87 -8.38 13.24
N VAL A 65 21.07 -7.33 13.01
CA VAL A 65 21.41 -6.23 12.10
C VAL A 65 22.60 -5.43 12.64
N GLN A 66 22.62 -5.14 13.95
CA GLN A 66 23.74 -4.48 14.61
C GLN A 66 25.01 -5.34 14.55
N ALA A 67 24.90 -6.65 14.75
CA ALA A 67 26.02 -7.58 14.62
C ALA A 67 26.57 -7.63 13.18
N ALA A 68 25.69 -7.68 12.17
CA ALA A 68 26.07 -7.66 10.76
C ALA A 68 26.76 -6.36 10.33
N LEU A 69 26.43 -5.23 10.97
CA LEU A 69 27.02 -3.92 10.71
C LEU A 69 28.25 -3.62 11.60
N GLY A 70 28.80 -4.63 12.26
CA GLY A 70 30.02 -4.52 13.05
C GLY A 70 29.83 -3.75 14.37
N GLY A 71 28.64 -3.82 14.98
CA GLY A 71 28.33 -3.21 16.27
C GLY A 71 28.08 -1.70 16.22
N ARG A 72 28.11 -1.08 15.05
CA ARG A 72 27.96 0.38 14.88
C ARG A 72 26.49 0.79 14.89
N GLU A 73 26.00 1.18 16.06
CA GLU A 73 24.61 1.60 16.29
C GLU A 73 24.15 2.73 15.35
N TRP A 74 25.02 3.69 15.06
CA TRP A 74 24.67 4.81 14.17
C TRP A 74 24.32 4.36 12.75
N LEU A 75 24.94 3.28 12.24
CA LEU A 75 24.61 2.74 10.91
C LEU A 75 23.20 2.15 10.89
N VAL A 76 22.82 1.46 11.97
CA VAL A 76 21.48 0.91 12.15
C VAL A 76 20.44 2.04 12.08
N VAL A 77 20.67 3.13 12.82
CA VAL A 77 19.79 4.32 12.81
C VAL A 77 19.71 4.95 11.42
N VAL A 78 20.83 5.11 10.71
CA VAL A 78 20.84 5.66 9.35
C VAL A 78 20.04 4.79 8.38
N ILE A 79 20.15 3.46 8.47
CA ILE A 79 19.38 2.54 7.63
C ILE A 79 17.88 2.67 7.91
N TYR A 80 17.48 2.71 9.18
CA TYR A 80 16.07 2.93 9.53
C TYR A 80 15.55 4.29 9.04
N ALA A 81 16.36 5.35 9.15
CA ALA A 81 16.00 6.66 8.64
C ALA A 81 15.82 6.66 7.12
N ILE A 82 16.69 5.96 6.38
CA ILE A 82 16.57 5.78 4.92
C ILE A 82 15.31 4.98 4.58
N LEU A 83 15.01 3.91 5.31
CA LEU A 83 13.81 3.10 5.08
C LEU A 83 12.53 3.87 5.39
N LEU A 84 12.45 4.57 6.52
CA LEU A 84 11.29 5.39 6.85
C LEU A 84 11.14 6.56 5.88
N GLY A 85 12.23 7.26 5.56
CA GLY A 85 12.24 8.33 4.56
C GLY A 85 11.81 7.84 3.18
N GLY A 86 12.33 6.69 2.76
CA GLY A 86 11.93 6.02 1.51
C GLY A 86 10.46 5.62 1.52
N ALA A 87 9.93 5.14 2.65
CA ALA A 87 8.53 4.75 2.78
C ALA A 87 7.62 5.95 2.63
N LEU A 88 7.97 7.08 3.23
CA LEU A 88 7.26 8.35 3.10
C LEU A 88 7.34 8.89 1.67
N LEU A 89 8.52 8.87 1.05
CA LEU A 89 8.71 9.33 -0.33
C LEU A 89 7.88 8.51 -1.33
N ILE A 90 7.90 7.18 -1.21
CA ILE A 90 7.09 6.28 -2.04
C ILE A 90 5.60 6.44 -1.73
N SER A 91 5.23 6.71 -0.47
CA SER A 91 3.84 6.98 -0.08
C SER A 91 3.32 8.31 -0.63
N TYR A 92 4.20 9.30 -0.80
CA TYR A 92 3.84 10.61 -1.33
C TYR A 92 3.79 10.57 -2.86
N SER A 93 4.84 10.03 -3.49
CA SER A 93 5.00 9.96 -4.94
C SER A 93 5.48 8.57 -5.38
N PRO A 94 4.57 7.60 -5.49
CA PRO A 94 4.93 6.24 -5.87
C PRO A 94 5.50 6.21 -7.29
N PRO A 95 6.66 5.56 -7.50
CA PRO A 95 7.27 5.44 -8.82
C PRO A 95 6.34 4.68 -9.77
N GLN A 96 6.33 5.08 -11.04
CA GLN A 96 5.45 4.49 -12.05
C GLN A 96 5.66 2.98 -12.20
N VAL A 97 6.83 2.44 -11.88
CA VAL A 97 7.12 1.00 -11.98
C VAL A 97 6.24 0.17 -11.03
N LEU A 98 5.97 0.67 -9.82
CA LEU A 98 5.16 -0.04 -8.82
C LEU A 98 3.66 0.01 -9.12
N LYS A 99 3.21 0.97 -9.94
CA LYS A 99 1.81 1.13 -10.27
C LYS A 99 1.33 0.02 -11.23
N PRO A 100 0.21 -0.67 -10.93
CA PRO A 100 -0.39 -1.61 -11.86
C PRO A 100 -0.85 -0.95 -13.15
N ARG A 101 -0.97 -1.73 -14.23
CA ARG A 101 -1.38 -1.23 -15.56
C ARG A 101 -2.72 -0.49 -15.55
N PHE A 102 -3.71 -0.98 -14.80
CA PHE A 102 -5.02 -0.33 -14.70
C PHE A 102 -4.93 1.05 -14.01
N VAL A 103 -4.07 1.20 -13.00
CA VAL A 103 -3.85 2.47 -12.30
C VAL A 103 -3.28 3.50 -13.25
N LYS A 104 -2.20 3.13 -13.98
CA LYS A 104 -1.58 4.00 -14.99
C LYS A 104 -2.59 4.47 -16.03
N ARG A 105 -3.48 3.56 -16.47
CA ARG A 105 -4.47 3.90 -17.49
C ARG A 105 -5.52 4.89 -16.98
N ILE A 106 -5.98 4.74 -15.74
CA ILE A 106 -6.94 5.67 -15.13
C ILE A 106 -6.29 7.03 -14.84
N GLU A 107 -4.99 7.08 -14.49
CA GLU A 107 -4.24 8.33 -14.30
C GLU A 107 -4.08 9.18 -15.57
N GLN A 108 -4.18 8.56 -16.75
CA GLN A 108 -4.13 9.28 -18.03
C GLN A 108 -5.45 9.99 -18.38
N GLU A 109 -6.52 9.70 -17.65
CA GLU A 109 -7.84 10.28 -17.89
C GLU A 109 -8.05 11.54 -17.04
N PRO A 110 -8.86 12.51 -17.50
CA PRO A 110 -9.09 13.74 -16.77
C PRO A 110 -9.81 13.49 -15.44
N HIS A 111 -9.58 14.37 -14.46
CA HIS A 111 -10.00 14.17 -13.06
C HIS A 111 -11.52 13.87 -12.90
N TRP A 112 -12.36 14.48 -13.71
CA TRP A 112 -13.81 14.26 -13.68
C TRP A 112 -14.24 12.83 -14.09
N VAL A 113 -13.47 12.16 -14.97
CA VAL A 113 -13.71 10.75 -15.32
C VAL A 113 -13.44 9.88 -14.11
N TYR A 114 -12.35 10.15 -13.40
CA TYR A 114 -11.99 9.45 -12.18
C TYR A 114 -13.06 9.62 -11.09
N GLU A 115 -13.54 10.83 -10.84
CA GLU A 115 -14.60 11.07 -9.85
C GLU A 115 -15.89 10.29 -10.18
N LYS A 116 -16.28 10.25 -11.45
CA LYS A 116 -17.44 9.45 -11.90
C LYS A 116 -17.19 7.95 -11.74
N MET A 117 -15.97 7.48 -12.02
CA MET A 117 -15.57 6.08 -11.76
C MET A 117 -15.68 5.75 -10.27
N VAL A 118 -15.19 6.62 -9.39
CA VAL A 118 -15.28 6.45 -7.93
C VAL A 118 -16.74 6.31 -7.51
N LYS A 119 -17.62 7.22 -7.97
CA LYS A 119 -19.06 7.17 -7.66
C LYS A 119 -19.71 5.86 -8.12
N GLU A 120 -19.44 5.42 -9.36
CA GLU A 120 -20.01 4.16 -9.89
C GLU A 120 -19.47 2.90 -9.19
N VAL A 121 -18.22 2.90 -8.73
CA VAL A 121 -17.63 1.77 -7.99
C VAL A 121 -18.17 1.69 -6.57
N MET A 122 -18.41 2.84 -5.95
CA MET A 122 -19.01 2.92 -4.61
C MET A 122 -20.50 2.53 -4.64
N SER A 123 -21.19 2.71 -5.77
CA SER A 123 -22.58 2.26 -6.00
C SER A 123 -22.70 0.78 -6.45
N ASP A 124 -21.74 -0.05 -6.04
CA ASP A 124 -21.77 -1.51 -6.13
C ASP A 124 -21.51 -2.21 -7.48
N LYS A 125 -20.98 -1.51 -8.48
CA LYS A 125 -20.51 -2.19 -9.72
C LYS A 125 -19.30 -3.11 -9.47
N PRO A 126 -19.13 -4.20 -10.26
CA PRO A 126 -18.02 -5.15 -10.14
C PRO A 126 -16.69 -4.57 -10.69
N TRP A 127 -16.03 -3.73 -9.89
CA TRP A 127 -14.71 -3.15 -10.16
C TRP A 127 -13.65 -4.20 -10.56
N GLY A 128 -13.58 -5.33 -9.85
CA GLY A 128 -12.55 -6.35 -10.06
C GLY A 128 -12.60 -7.01 -11.45
N GLN A 129 -13.77 -7.04 -12.10
CA GLN A 129 -13.92 -7.58 -13.46
C GLN A 129 -13.47 -6.57 -14.52
N ASN A 130 -13.76 -5.28 -14.30
CA ASN A 130 -13.38 -4.21 -15.22
C ASN A 130 -11.90 -3.82 -15.10
N ALA A 131 -11.32 -3.88 -13.90
CA ALA A 131 -9.92 -3.51 -13.66
C ALA A 131 -8.91 -4.58 -14.12
N LYS A 132 -9.31 -5.87 -14.16
CA LYS A 132 -8.44 -6.96 -14.61
C LYS A 132 -8.26 -7.01 -16.12
N ASN A 133 -9.27 -6.59 -16.90
CA ASN A 133 -9.26 -6.72 -18.35
C ASN A 133 -9.13 -5.34 -19.02
N ARG A 134 -8.05 -5.11 -19.78
CA ARG A 134 -7.77 -3.83 -20.45
C ARG A 134 -8.95 -3.37 -21.30
N THR A 135 -9.58 -4.29 -22.03
CA THR A 135 -10.72 -4.00 -22.90
C THR A 135 -11.96 -3.59 -22.11
N ALA A 136 -12.19 -4.19 -20.94
CA ALA A 136 -13.31 -3.85 -20.07
C ALA A 136 -13.11 -2.45 -19.44
N LEU A 137 -11.89 -2.15 -18.99
CA LEU A 137 -11.53 -0.83 -18.48
C LEU A 137 -11.73 0.27 -19.54
N GLU A 138 -11.26 0.04 -20.77
CA GLU A 138 -11.41 1.00 -21.86
C GLU A 138 -12.87 1.21 -22.27
N LYS A 139 -13.69 0.15 -22.32
CA LYS A 139 -15.14 0.26 -22.55
C LYS A 139 -15.81 1.11 -21.46
N TRP A 140 -15.47 0.85 -20.21
CA TRP A 140 -16.07 1.56 -19.08
C TRP A 140 -15.65 3.03 -19.03
N ILE A 141 -14.38 3.36 -19.32
CA ILE A 141 -13.93 4.75 -19.49
C ILE A 141 -14.72 5.45 -20.61
N LYS A 142 -14.94 4.78 -21.74
CA LYS A 142 -15.74 5.32 -22.86
C LYS A 142 -17.20 5.56 -22.45
N GLU A 143 -17.82 4.65 -21.68
CA GLU A 143 -19.17 4.83 -21.16
C GLU A 143 -19.28 6.05 -20.24
N ILE A 144 -18.33 6.22 -19.32
CA ILE A 144 -18.29 7.37 -18.43
C ILE A 144 -18.11 8.68 -19.20
N LYS A 145 -17.26 8.67 -20.23
CA LYS A 145 -17.09 9.82 -21.12
C LYS A 145 -18.38 10.16 -21.88
N LYS A 146 -19.12 9.14 -22.35
CA LYS A 146 -20.42 9.34 -23.01
C LYS A 146 -21.48 9.89 -22.08
N LYS A 147 -21.51 9.47 -20.81
CA LYS A 147 -22.41 10.01 -19.75
C LYS A 147 -21.96 11.37 -19.20
N GLY A 148 -20.81 11.87 -19.64
CA GLY A 148 -20.26 13.16 -19.22
C GLY A 148 -20.33 14.26 -20.26
N LYS A 149 -20.70 13.91 -21.50
CA LYS A 149 -21.38 14.83 -22.40
C LYS A 149 -22.86 14.84 -22.07
#